data_AF-A0A5M8QYT3-F1
#
_entry.id   AF-A0A5M8QYT3-F1
#
_cell.length_a   1.000
_cell.length_b   1.000
_cell.length_c   1.000
_cell.angle_alpha   90.00
_cell.angle_beta   90.00
_cell.angle_gamma   90.00
#
_symmetry.space_group_name_H-M   'P 1'
#
loop_
_entity.id
_entity.type
_entity.pdbx_description
1 polymer ?
#
loop_
_entity_poly.entity_id
_entity_poly.type
_entity_poly.pdbx_seq_one_letter_code
_entity_poly.pdbx_strand_id
1 'polypeptide(L)' 'MAKKKETGSEGGYVVLSAFRSIDNWDEAYEPGDDVSHLSDERLEKLVDLKVVGLKTETPKQDA' A
#
# COMPACT_ATOMS: atom_id res chain seq x y z
N MET A 1 32.16 1.84 -3.90
CA MET A 1 31.01 1.31 -3.14
C MET A 1 29.93 2.39 -3.16
N ALA A 2 28.82 2.15 -3.87
CA ALA A 2 27.84 3.20 -4.17
C ALA A 2 26.84 3.43 -3.02
N LYS A 3 26.80 4.69 -2.57
CA LYS A 3 25.68 5.49 -2.03
C LYS A 3 24.41 4.73 -1.55
N LYS A 4 24.16 4.76 -0.24
CA LYS A 4 22.80 4.78 0.33
C LYS A 4 22.42 6.25 0.58
N LYS A 5 21.90 6.93 -0.44
CA LYS A 5 21.01 8.09 -0.25
C LYS A 5 19.72 7.53 0.37
N GLU A 6 19.36 8.00 1.57
CA GLU A 6 18.38 9.08 1.73
C GLU A 6 17.06 8.77 1.04
N THR A 7 16.06 8.52 1.89
CA THR A 7 14.67 8.98 1.75
C THR A 7 14.02 8.76 0.39
N GLY A 8 13.25 7.67 0.32
CA GLY A 8 12.23 7.50 -0.67
C GLY A 8 11.32 6.39 -0.22
N SER A 9 10.24 6.73 0.49
CA SER A 9 9.02 5.91 0.44
C SER A 9 8.46 6.00 -0.99
N GLU A 10 9.23 5.52 -1.98
CA GLU A 10 8.76 5.23 -3.34
C GLU A 10 8.18 3.80 -3.34
N GLY A 11 7.54 3.44 -2.23
CA GLY A 11 6.79 2.23 -2.03
C GLY A 11 5.34 2.59 -2.29
N GLY A 12 4.83 2.25 -3.47
CA GLY A 12 3.39 2.34 -3.73
C GLY A 12 2.60 1.63 -2.64
N TYR A 13 1.33 1.99 -2.44
CA TYR A 13 0.47 1.28 -1.52
C TYR A 13 -0.29 0.21 -2.28
N VAL A 14 -0.30 -1.00 -1.74
CA VAL A 14 -1.04 -2.13 -2.32
C VAL A 14 -2.07 -2.63 -1.33
N VAL A 15 -3.17 -3.12 -1.87
CA VAL A 15 -4.22 -3.73 -1.06
C VAL A 15 -3.74 -5.07 -0.53
N LEU A 16 -3.89 -5.28 0.77
CA LEU A 16 -3.59 -6.56 1.43
C LEU A 16 -4.86 -7.42 1.57
N SER A 17 -6.01 -6.77 1.74
CA SER A 17 -7.31 -7.43 1.88
C SER A 17 -8.36 -6.69 1.07
N ALA A 18 -9.21 -7.45 0.38
CA ALA A 18 -10.27 -6.86 -0.44
C ALA A 18 -11.16 -5.93 0.39
N PHE A 19 -11.42 -4.73 -0.12
CA PHE A 19 -12.29 -3.75 0.53
C PHE A 19 -13.06 -2.94 -0.49
N ARG A 20 -14.14 -2.30 -0.04
CA ARG A 20 -14.92 -1.37 -0.86
C ARG A 20 -14.62 0.07 -0.50
N SER A 21 -14.57 0.90 -1.53
CA SER A 21 -14.46 2.34 -1.40
C SER A 21 -15.70 2.88 -0.67
N ILE A 22 -15.50 3.66 0.41
CA ILE A 22 -16.64 4.20 1.17
C ILE A 22 -17.41 5.27 0.38
N ASP A 23 -16.71 5.97 -0.51
CA ASP A 23 -17.26 7.02 -1.36
C ASP A 23 -17.98 6.45 -2.58
N ASN A 24 -17.51 5.30 -3.08
CA ASN A 24 -18.11 4.59 -4.19
C ASN A 24 -18.25 3.10 -3.85
N TRP A 25 -19.46 2.70 -3.42
CA TRP A 25 -19.75 1.32 -3.03
C TRP A 25 -19.69 0.32 -4.18
N ASP A 26 -19.68 0.80 -5.44
CA ASP A 26 -19.46 -0.03 -6.62
C ASP A 26 -17.97 -0.33 -6.84
N GLU A 27 -17.10 0.55 -6.36
CA GLU A 27 -15.65 0.41 -6.46
C GLU A 27 -15.13 -0.51 -5.35
N ALA A 28 -14.64 -1.67 -5.76
CA ALA A 28 -13.99 -2.65 -4.90
C ALA A 28 -12.53 -2.80 -5.30
N TYR A 29 -11.65 -2.80 -4.30
CA TYR A 29 -10.25 -3.06 -4.50
C TYR A 29 -9.93 -4.48 -4.04
N GLU A 30 -9.15 -5.20 -4.84
CA GLU A 30 -8.74 -6.57 -4.59
C GLU A 30 -7.31 -6.62 -4.03
N PRO A 31 -6.94 -7.63 -3.24
CA PRO A 31 -5.58 -7.77 -2.74
C PRO A 31 -4.57 -7.83 -3.90
N GLY A 32 -3.53 -7.00 -3.82
CA GLY A 32 -2.53 -6.79 -4.87
C GLY A 32 -2.80 -5.59 -5.76
N ASP A 33 -3.98 -4.95 -5.66
CA ASP A 33 -4.31 -3.75 -6.42
C ASP A 33 -3.49 -2.53 -5.94
N ASP A 34 -3.14 -1.65 -6.87
CA ASP A 34 -2.33 -0.45 -6.58
C ASP A 34 -3.24 0.72 -6.19
N VAL A 35 -3.17 1.06 -4.92
CA VAL A 35 -3.93 2.16 -4.31
C VAL A 35 -3.05 3.37 -3.99
N SER A 36 -1.85 3.43 -4.57
CA SER A 36 -0.91 4.55 -4.42
C SER A 36 -1.49 5.88 -4.95
N HIS A 37 -2.54 5.80 -5.76
CA HIS A 37 -3.28 6.96 -6.28
C HIS A 37 -4.25 7.57 -5.24
N LEU A 38 -4.54 6.88 -4.14
CA LEU A 38 -5.37 7.40 -3.07
C LEU A 38 -4.62 8.48 -2.27
N SER A 39 -5.37 9.39 -1.65
CA SER A 39 -4.81 10.42 -0.79
C SER A 39 -4.19 9.82 0.48
N ASP A 40 -3.14 10.45 1.00
CA ASP A 40 -2.41 9.99 2.19
C ASP A 40 -3.32 9.73 3.39
N GLU A 41 -4.27 10.62 3.70
CA GLU A 41 -5.21 10.44 4.82
C GLU A 41 -6.05 9.15 4.69
N ARG A 42 -6.44 8.80 3.45
CA ARG A 42 -7.15 7.54 3.18
C ARG A 42 -6.23 6.35 3.36
N LEU A 43 -5.02 6.44 2.83
CA LEU A 43 -4.01 5.39 2.95
C LEU A 43 -3.67 5.14 4.42
N GLU A 44 -3.47 6.16 5.23
CA GLU A 44 -3.21 6.03 6.67
C GLU A 44 -4.34 5.28 7.39
N LYS A 45 -5.60 5.62 7.11
CA LYS A 45 -6.76 4.89 7.66
C LYS A 45 -6.80 3.43 7.19
N LEU A 46 -6.52 3.19 5.91
CA LEU A 46 -6.52 1.84 5.36
C LEU A 46 -5.34 1.00 5.88
N VAL A 47 -4.19 1.61 6.16
CA VAL A 47 -3.03 0.98 6.80
C VAL A 47 -3.34 0.66 8.26
N ASP A 48 -3.95 1.60 8.99
CA ASP A 48 -4.41 1.39 10.38
C ASP A 48 -5.39 0.21 10.47
N LEU A 49 -6.32 0.13 9.52
CA LEU A 49 -7.26 -0.99 9.38
C LEU A 49 -6.62 -2.28 8.84
N LYS A 50 -5.32 -2.26 8.51
CA LYS A 50 -4.57 -3.37 7.87
C LYS A 50 -5.17 -3.86 6.55
N VAL A 51 -5.85 -2.98 5.85
CA VAL A 51 -6.48 -3.25 4.56
C VAL A 51 -5.49 -3.02 3.42
N VAL A 52 -4.61 -2.04 3.55
CA VAL A 52 -3.54 -1.73 2.58
C VAL A 52 -2.19 -1.70 3.28
N GLY A 53 -1.12 -1.89 2.52
CA GLY A 53 0.25 -1.89 3.03
C GLY A 53 1.21 -1.27 2.03
N LEU A 54 2.37 -0.88 2.52
CA LEU A 54 3.46 -0.43 1.65
C LEU A 54 3.92 -1.61 0.78
N LYS A 55 4.06 -1.37 -0.52
CA LYS A 55 4.61 -2.32 -1.52
C LYS A 55 6.10 -2.58 -1.33
N THR A 56 6.73 -1.90 -0.37
CA THR A 56 8.07 -2.23 0.09
C THR A 56 7.97 -3.49 0.93
N GLU A 57 8.75 -4.51 0.58
CA GLU A 57 8.92 -5.77 1.29
C GLU A 57 8.00 -6.91 0.84
N THR A 58 8.24 -7.38 -0.39
CA THR A 58 8.48 -8.83 -0.51
C THR A 58 9.54 -9.16 0.55
N PRO A 59 9.26 -9.97 1.59
CA PRO A 59 10.35 -10.50 2.37
C PRO A 59 11.21 -11.27 1.37
N LYS A 60 12.42 -10.78 1.09
CA LYS A 60 13.47 -11.70 0.65
C LYS A 60 13.47 -12.77 1.73
N GLN A 61 12.96 -13.95 1.39
CA GLN A 61 13.09 -15.15 2.21
C GLN A 61 14.58 -15.30 2.50
N ASP A 62 14.98 -14.91 3.69
CA ASP A 62 16.26 -15.24 4.27
C ASP A 62 16.02 -16.56 5.03
N ALA A 63 16.28 -17.67 4.34
CA ALA A 63 16.54 -18.99 4.90
C ALA A 63 17.16 -19.90 3.82
#